data_AF-A0A1Q3WHG5-F1
#
_entry.id   AF-A0A1Q3WHG5-F1
#
_cell.length_a   1.000
_cell.length_b   1.000
_cell.length_c   1.000
_cell.angle_alpha   90.00
_cell.angle_beta   90.00
_cell.angle_gamma   90.00
#
_symmetry.space_group_name_H-M   'P 1'
#
loop_
_entity.id
_entity.type
_entity.pdbx_description
1 polymer ?
#
loop_
_entity_poly.entity_id
_entity_poly.type
_entity_poly.pdbx_seq_one_letter_code
_entity_poly.pdbx_strand_id
1 'polypeptide(L)'
;MIYLLIAAWIWLNELISLNQISRNNQARQEAQLAYQSGEYQRALTFYTYLTQNTSTIDAAVRLNLGHTYFHLKQYAKAKSQYETLLQTDRHDLRTAAATQLGVLACLEKDSSLALTLFRQALLENADNESARYNFELIKRHYSGQPPHKRSTRKSSTPTPQLANKPRPMGGQQVERSTRQDELLRRFRRLNLSEEQALQLLDAMRGDDLPYALTRSARQASPKSREGESRW
;
A
#
# COMPACT_ATOMS: atom_id res chain seq x y z
N MET A 1 38.97 -52.05 12.88
CA MET A 1 37.61 -51.84 13.47
C MET A 1 37.20 -50.37 13.48
N ILE A 2 37.76 -49.49 14.34
CA ILE A 2 37.28 -48.10 14.50
C ILE A 2 37.12 -47.33 13.17
N TYR A 3 38.08 -47.41 12.25
CA TYR A 3 37.99 -46.71 10.95
C TYR A 3 36.85 -47.21 10.05
N LEU A 4 36.45 -48.48 10.17
CA LEU A 4 35.29 -49.02 9.43
C LEU A 4 33.96 -48.52 10.03
N LEU A 5 33.90 -48.36 11.36
CA LEU A 5 32.73 -47.76 12.02
C LEU A 5 32.60 -46.27 11.67
N ILE A 6 33.72 -45.53 11.62
CA ILE A 6 33.74 -44.13 11.19
C ILE A 6 33.33 -44.02 9.71
N ALA A 7 33.89 -44.85 8.82
CA ALA A 7 33.53 -44.86 7.40
C ALA A 7 32.05 -45.19 7.19
N ALA A 8 31.52 -46.21 7.87
CA ALA A 8 30.10 -46.56 7.81
C ALA A 8 29.18 -45.45 8.36
N TRP A 9 29.59 -44.78 9.45
CA TRP A 9 28.85 -43.66 10.03
C TRP A 9 28.80 -42.45 9.08
N ILE A 10 29.91 -42.12 8.42
CA ILE A 10 29.96 -41.09 7.36
C ILE A 10 29.03 -41.48 6.21
N TRP A 11 29.13 -42.70 5.69
CA TRP A 11 28.28 -43.20 4.60
C TRP A 11 26.78 -43.15 4.91
N LEU A 12 26.38 -43.55 6.12
CA LEU A 12 25.00 -43.47 6.60
C LEU A 12 24.52 -42.01 6.70
N ASN A 13 25.35 -41.10 7.20
CA ASN A 13 25.02 -39.69 7.34
C ASN A 13 24.87 -39.00 5.96
N GLU A 14 25.76 -39.30 5.01
CA GLU A 14 25.67 -38.81 3.62
C GLU A 14 24.37 -39.30 2.95
N LEU A 15 24.07 -40.60 3.03
CA LEU A 15 22.87 -41.19 2.42
C LEU A 15 21.56 -40.56 2.95
N ILE A 16 21.50 -40.24 4.25
CA ILE A 16 20.38 -39.53 4.87
C ILE A 16 20.29 -38.08 4.36
N SER A 17 21.43 -37.39 4.24
CA SER A 17 21.47 -35.99 3.79
C SER A 17 20.98 -35.81 2.35
N LEU A 18 21.34 -36.71 1.43
CA LEU A 18 20.89 -36.70 0.03
C LEU A 18 19.37 -36.81 -0.09
N ASN A 19 18.76 -37.66 0.75
CA ASN A 19 17.30 -37.83 0.83
C ASN A 19 16.63 -36.52 1.29
N GLN A 20 17.19 -35.84 2.29
CA GLN A 20 16.67 -34.56 2.80
C GLN A 20 16.83 -33.40 1.81
N ILE A 21 17.94 -33.34 1.07
CA ILE A 21 18.16 -32.36 0.01
C ILE A 21 17.11 -32.53 -1.11
N SER A 22 16.86 -33.78 -1.52
CA SER A 22 15.82 -34.08 -2.52
C SER A 22 14.43 -33.64 -2.06
N ARG A 23 14.03 -33.99 -0.83
CA ARG A 23 12.74 -33.57 -0.23
C ARG A 23 12.59 -32.06 -0.14
N ASN A 24 13.64 -31.34 0.26
CA ASN A 24 13.62 -29.88 0.32
C ASN A 24 13.51 -29.24 -1.07
N ASN A 25 14.09 -29.85 -2.11
CA ASN A 25 13.96 -29.35 -3.48
C ASN A 25 12.56 -29.64 -4.06
N GLN A 26 11.99 -30.82 -3.80
CA GLN A 26 10.58 -31.12 -4.12
C GLN A 26 9.62 -30.16 -3.39
N ALA A 27 9.81 -29.94 -2.09
CA ALA A 27 8.97 -29.02 -1.31
C ALA A 27 9.05 -27.56 -1.83
N ARG A 28 10.22 -27.10 -2.30
CA ARG A 28 10.33 -25.80 -3.00
C ARG A 28 9.48 -25.75 -4.27
N GLN A 29 9.52 -26.80 -5.09
CA GLN A 29 8.74 -26.88 -6.33
C GLN A 29 7.23 -26.93 -6.04
N GLU A 30 6.79 -27.78 -5.11
CA GLU A 30 5.37 -27.88 -4.74
C GLU A 30 4.84 -26.61 -4.06
N ALA A 31 5.67 -25.92 -3.25
CA ALA A 31 5.31 -24.62 -2.69
C ALA A 31 5.11 -23.56 -3.78
N GLN A 32 6.03 -23.51 -4.77
CA GLN A 32 5.98 -22.56 -5.87
C GLN A 32 4.77 -22.81 -6.78
N LEU A 33 4.51 -24.08 -7.14
CA LEU A 33 3.35 -24.47 -7.96
C LEU A 33 2.04 -24.16 -7.24
N ALA A 34 1.90 -24.53 -5.96
CA ALA A 34 0.72 -24.21 -5.16
C ALA A 34 0.51 -22.69 -5.05
N TYR A 35 1.58 -21.90 -4.88
CA TYR A 35 1.49 -20.44 -4.83
C TYR A 35 1.02 -19.85 -6.17
N GLN A 36 1.55 -20.35 -7.30
CA GLN A 36 1.17 -19.92 -8.65
C GLN A 36 -0.28 -20.30 -9.00
N SER A 37 -0.76 -21.46 -8.52
CA SER A 37 -2.17 -21.90 -8.64
C SER A 37 -3.14 -21.15 -7.71
N GLY A 38 -2.66 -20.26 -6.84
CA GLY A 38 -3.48 -19.61 -5.81
C GLY A 38 -3.88 -20.51 -4.63
N GLU A 39 -3.32 -21.72 -4.53
CA GLU A 39 -3.48 -22.66 -3.43
C GLU A 39 -2.65 -22.23 -2.20
N TYR A 40 -2.77 -20.97 -1.77
CA TYR A 40 -1.89 -20.36 -0.77
C TYR A 40 -1.83 -21.13 0.56
N GLN A 41 -2.89 -21.82 0.95
CA GLN A 41 -2.90 -22.66 2.16
C GLN A 41 -2.04 -23.94 2.01
N ARG A 42 -1.91 -24.48 0.79
CA ARG A 42 -1.01 -25.60 0.46
C ARG A 42 0.43 -25.12 0.31
N ALA A 43 0.63 -23.96 -0.34
CA ALA A 43 1.93 -23.29 -0.41
C ALA A 43 2.48 -23.00 1.00
N LEU A 44 1.60 -22.59 1.93
CA LEU A 44 1.97 -22.36 3.33
C LEU A 44 2.54 -23.63 3.96
N THR A 45 1.90 -24.79 3.80
CA THR A 45 2.38 -26.07 4.35
C THR A 45 3.82 -26.36 3.92
N PHE A 46 4.12 -26.25 2.62
CA PHE A 46 5.46 -26.53 2.10
C PHE A 46 6.50 -25.47 2.48
N TYR A 47 6.15 -24.18 2.45
CA TYR A 47 7.07 -23.14 2.92
C TYR A 47 7.33 -23.23 4.44
N THR A 48 6.33 -23.60 5.26
CA THR A 48 6.56 -23.83 6.70
C THR A 48 7.42 -25.07 6.94
N TYR A 49 7.18 -26.17 6.20
CA TYR A 49 8.04 -27.36 6.24
C TYR A 49 9.49 -27.00 5.96
N LEU A 50 9.77 -26.25 4.89
CA LEU A 50 11.11 -25.77 4.56
C LEU A 50 11.73 -24.98 5.71
N THR A 51 11.02 -24.00 6.29
CA THR A 51 11.56 -23.21 7.42
C THR A 51 11.84 -24.00 8.70
N GLN A 52 11.22 -25.18 8.85
CA GLN A 52 11.40 -26.05 10.03
C GLN A 52 12.45 -27.15 9.82
N ASN A 53 12.76 -27.49 8.55
CA ASN A 53 13.56 -28.66 8.18
C ASN A 53 14.91 -28.30 7.51
N THR A 54 15.35 -27.05 7.68
CA THR A 54 16.65 -26.51 7.24
C THR A 54 17.36 -25.80 8.40
N SER A 55 18.66 -26.02 8.57
CA SER A 55 19.48 -25.33 9.57
C SER A 55 19.60 -23.81 9.32
N THR A 56 19.59 -23.39 8.06
CA THR A 56 19.52 -21.98 7.65
C THR A 56 18.32 -21.77 6.73
N ILE A 57 17.48 -20.77 7.05
CA ILE A 57 16.32 -20.43 6.25
C ILE A 57 16.77 -19.61 5.04
N ASP A 58 16.65 -20.21 3.86
CA ASP A 58 16.80 -19.58 2.55
C ASP A 58 15.95 -18.29 2.45
N ALA A 59 16.61 -17.17 2.14
CA ALA A 59 15.97 -15.85 2.09
C ALA A 59 14.88 -15.75 1.00
N ALA A 60 15.00 -16.49 -0.10
CA ALA A 60 13.96 -16.54 -1.13
C ALA A 60 12.74 -17.35 -0.67
N VAL A 61 12.96 -18.47 0.04
CA VAL A 61 11.89 -19.24 0.72
C VAL A 61 11.17 -18.34 1.74
N ARG A 62 11.90 -17.53 2.51
CA ARG A 62 11.31 -16.59 3.46
C ARG A 62 10.47 -15.52 2.78
N LEU A 63 10.95 -14.94 1.68
CA LEU A 63 10.20 -13.93 0.93
C LEU A 63 8.85 -14.50 0.43
N ASN A 64 8.87 -15.70 -0.13
CA ASN A 64 7.66 -16.38 -0.60
C ASN A 64 6.74 -16.85 0.53
N LEU A 65 7.26 -17.20 1.70
CA LEU A 65 6.45 -17.40 2.91
C LEU A 65 5.76 -16.10 3.35
N GLY A 66 6.46 -14.96 3.27
CA GLY A 66 5.90 -13.63 3.49
C GLY A 66 4.76 -13.31 2.52
N HIS A 67 4.98 -13.54 1.22
CA HIS A 67 3.95 -13.40 0.18
C HIS A 67 2.74 -14.32 0.45
N THR A 68 2.98 -15.57 0.81
CA THR A 68 1.92 -16.55 1.11
C THR A 68 1.07 -16.10 2.31
N TYR A 69 1.69 -15.63 3.39
CA TYR A 69 0.96 -15.05 4.52
C TYR A 69 0.18 -13.78 4.14
N PHE A 70 0.71 -12.96 3.24
CA PHE A 70 0.02 -11.75 2.76
C PHE A 70 -1.27 -12.10 1.98
N HIS A 71 -1.21 -13.05 1.05
CA HIS A 71 -2.40 -13.54 0.32
C HIS A 71 -3.43 -14.19 1.26
N LEU A 72 -2.98 -14.91 2.28
CA LEU A 72 -3.84 -15.45 3.35
C LEU A 72 -4.32 -14.39 4.37
N LYS A 73 -4.02 -13.11 4.15
CA LYS A 73 -4.37 -11.96 5.02
C LYS A 73 -3.80 -12.06 6.45
N GLN A 74 -2.80 -12.93 6.67
CA GLN A 74 -2.08 -13.11 7.94
C GLN A 74 -0.98 -12.05 8.07
N TYR A 75 -1.36 -10.77 7.95
CA TYR A 75 -0.46 -9.64 7.73
C TYR A 75 0.66 -9.52 8.76
N ALA A 76 0.40 -9.78 10.05
CA ALA A 76 1.43 -9.76 11.10
C ALA A 76 2.55 -10.79 10.87
N LYS A 77 2.21 -12.00 10.37
CA LYS A 77 3.20 -13.03 10.03
C LYS A 77 3.97 -12.68 8.75
N ALA A 78 3.30 -12.08 7.77
CA ALA A 78 3.92 -11.58 6.55
C ALA A 78 4.94 -10.47 6.88
N LYS A 79 4.53 -9.49 7.69
CA LYS A 79 5.36 -8.38 8.19
C LYS A 79 6.65 -8.89 8.82
N SER A 80 6.54 -9.83 9.76
CA SER A 80 7.69 -10.48 10.42
C SER A 80 8.64 -11.18 9.44
N GLN A 81 8.15 -11.80 8.35
CA GLN A 81 9.03 -12.40 7.34
C GLN A 81 9.80 -11.32 6.56
N TYR A 82 9.12 -10.27 6.11
CA TYR A 82 9.76 -9.17 5.37
C TYR A 82 10.72 -8.35 6.24
N GLU A 83 10.40 -8.09 7.51
CA GLU A 83 11.25 -7.32 8.43
C GLU A 83 12.64 -7.97 8.59
N THR A 84 12.71 -9.29 8.74
CA THR A 84 14.00 -10.01 8.79
C THR A 84 14.75 -10.00 7.46
N LEU A 85 14.07 -9.82 6.33
CA LEU A 85 14.70 -9.68 5.01
C LEU A 85 15.32 -8.31 4.78
N LEU A 86 14.99 -7.27 5.55
CA LEU A 86 15.69 -5.99 5.48
C LEU A 86 17.18 -6.09 5.89
N GLN A 87 17.59 -7.20 6.51
CA GLN A 87 18.94 -7.45 7.02
C GLN A 87 19.74 -8.48 6.20
N THR A 88 19.23 -8.95 5.05
CA THR A 88 20.01 -9.86 4.17
C THR A 88 20.91 -9.07 3.23
N ASP A 89 22.08 -9.60 2.86
CA ASP A 89 23.00 -8.95 1.90
C ASP A 89 22.42 -8.81 0.48
N ARG A 90 21.41 -9.62 0.15
CA ARG A 90 20.73 -9.59 -1.15
C ARG A 90 19.84 -8.37 -1.32
N HIS A 91 20.39 -7.37 -2.02
CA HIS A 91 19.71 -6.13 -2.43
C HIS A 91 18.33 -6.34 -3.07
N ASP A 92 18.17 -7.38 -3.90
CA ASP A 92 16.91 -7.69 -4.58
C ASP A 92 15.81 -8.15 -3.60
N LEU A 93 16.19 -8.96 -2.60
CA LEU A 93 15.29 -9.42 -1.55
C LEU A 93 14.98 -8.31 -0.53
N ARG A 94 15.97 -7.46 -0.18
CA ARG A 94 15.74 -6.24 0.63
C ARG A 94 14.76 -5.29 -0.06
N THR A 95 14.97 -5.01 -1.35
CA THR A 95 14.09 -4.18 -2.19
C THR A 95 12.65 -4.72 -2.19
N ALA A 96 12.48 -6.02 -2.45
CA ALA A 96 11.15 -6.66 -2.45
C ALA A 96 10.48 -6.58 -1.07
N ALA A 97 11.22 -6.90 0.01
CA ALA A 97 10.72 -6.85 1.37
C ALA A 97 10.32 -5.42 1.80
N ALA A 98 11.14 -4.41 1.51
CA ALA A 98 10.81 -3.00 1.77
C ALA A 98 9.55 -2.55 1.01
N THR A 99 9.40 -2.98 -0.26
CA THR A 99 8.20 -2.70 -1.06
C THR A 99 6.95 -3.32 -0.42
N GLN A 100 7.02 -4.59 -0.01
CA GLN A 100 5.88 -5.29 0.62
C GLN A 100 5.55 -4.77 2.02
N LEU A 101 6.54 -4.32 2.79
CA LEU A 101 6.32 -3.60 4.04
C LEU A 101 5.67 -2.23 3.81
N GLY A 102 6.02 -1.53 2.73
CA GLY A 102 5.34 -0.30 2.32
C GLY A 102 3.85 -0.54 2.05
N VAL A 103 3.52 -1.62 1.34
CA VAL A 103 2.11 -2.03 1.08
C VAL A 103 1.38 -2.39 2.39
N LEU A 104 2.04 -3.08 3.32
CA LEU A 104 1.49 -3.37 4.65
C LEU A 104 1.24 -2.09 5.45
N ALA A 105 2.16 -1.11 5.42
CA ALA A 105 1.97 0.19 6.06
C ALA A 105 0.78 0.97 5.46
N CYS A 106 0.52 0.85 4.16
CA CYS A 106 -0.71 1.39 3.56
C CYS A 106 -1.99 0.75 4.11
N LEU A 107 -2.00 -0.57 4.32
CA LEU A 107 -3.13 -1.29 4.93
C LEU A 107 -3.33 -0.90 6.41
N GLU A 108 -2.23 -0.66 7.14
CA GLU A 108 -2.20 -0.11 8.50
C GLU A 108 -2.55 1.40 8.55
N LYS A 109 -2.69 2.05 7.38
CA LYS A 109 -2.91 3.50 7.17
C LYS A 109 -1.75 4.41 7.60
N ASP A 110 -0.57 3.86 7.89
CA ASP A 110 0.64 4.65 8.12
C ASP A 110 1.31 5.03 6.79
N SER A 111 0.78 6.11 6.20
CA SER A 111 1.35 6.72 4.99
C SER A 111 2.79 7.23 5.20
N SER A 112 3.19 7.53 6.43
CA SER A 112 4.53 8.06 6.75
C SER A 112 5.59 6.96 6.70
N LEU A 113 5.28 5.80 7.28
CA LEU A 113 6.09 4.60 7.20
C LEU A 113 6.10 4.05 5.76
N ALA A 114 4.95 4.04 5.08
CA ALA A 114 4.83 3.57 3.70
C ALA A 114 5.74 4.37 2.75
N LEU A 115 5.68 5.70 2.77
CA LEU A 115 6.55 6.57 1.96
C LEU A 115 8.04 6.36 2.26
N THR A 116 8.38 6.10 3.53
CA THR A 116 9.77 5.82 3.96
C THR A 116 10.27 4.51 3.36
N LEU A 117 9.47 3.44 3.42
CA LEU A 117 9.81 2.11 2.92
C LEU A 117 9.86 2.03 1.39
N PHE A 118 8.93 2.67 0.68
CA PHE A 118 9.00 2.77 -0.78
C PHE A 118 10.20 3.64 -1.22
N ARG A 119 10.54 4.70 -0.49
CA ARG A 119 11.77 5.46 -0.74
C ARG A 119 13.03 4.62 -0.52
N GLN A 120 13.08 3.79 0.51
CA GLN A 120 14.18 2.85 0.73
C GLN A 120 14.32 1.88 -0.45
N ALA A 121 13.22 1.27 -0.90
CA ALA A 121 13.21 0.37 -2.05
C ALA A 121 13.68 1.06 -3.35
N LEU A 122 13.34 2.34 -3.55
CA LEU A 122 13.75 3.14 -4.71
C LEU A 122 15.20 3.65 -4.65
N LEU A 123 15.77 3.79 -3.45
CA LEU A 123 17.19 4.09 -3.26
C LEU A 123 18.09 2.88 -3.52
N GLU A 124 17.56 1.67 -3.31
CA GLU A 124 18.26 0.41 -3.54
C GLU A 124 18.07 -0.13 -4.97
N ASN A 125 16.88 0.06 -5.55
CA ASN A 125 16.59 -0.21 -6.96
C ASN A 125 15.67 0.88 -7.53
N ALA A 126 16.24 1.80 -8.30
CA ALA A 126 15.52 2.91 -8.92
C ALA A 126 14.38 2.44 -9.84
N ASP A 127 14.53 1.30 -10.52
CA ASP A 127 13.61 0.76 -11.53
C ASP A 127 12.53 -0.16 -10.94
N ASN A 128 12.36 -0.15 -9.62
CA ASN A 128 11.25 -0.78 -8.93
C ASN A 128 9.95 0.00 -9.17
N GLU A 129 9.30 -0.24 -10.32
CA GLU A 129 8.03 0.39 -10.70
C GLU A 129 6.90 0.19 -9.67
N SER A 130 6.87 -0.96 -8.97
CA SER A 130 5.91 -1.21 -7.89
C SER A 130 6.08 -0.23 -6.73
N ALA A 131 7.32 0.04 -6.31
CA ALA A 131 7.60 1.06 -5.30
C ALA A 131 7.39 2.49 -5.85
N ARG A 132 7.76 2.74 -7.11
CA ARG A 132 7.61 4.04 -7.80
C ARG A 132 6.14 4.47 -7.87
N TYR A 133 5.27 3.56 -8.34
CA TYR A 133 3.83 3.77 -8.43
C TYR A 133 3.19 4.01 -7.05
N ASN A 134 3.48 3.14 -6.08
CA ASN A 134 2.89 3.26 -4.73
C ASN A 134 3.36 4.54 -4.01
N PHE A 135 4.64 4.90 -4.12
CA PHE A 135 5.19 6.13 -3.54
C PHE A 135 4.48 7.37 -4.09
N GLU A 136 4.37 7.51 -5.41
CA GLU A 136 3.71 8.65 -6.04
C GLU A 136 2.19 8.68 -5.77
N LEU A 137 1.53 7.52 -5.68
CA LEU A 137 0.12 7.44 -5.28
C LEU A 137 -0.10 8.00 -3.87
N ILE A 138 0.70 7.58 -2.89
CA ILE A 138 0.54 8.02 -1.49
C ILE A 138 0.93 9.49 -1.35
N LYS A 139 2.01 9.92 -1.99
CA LYS A 139 2.53 11.30 -1.96
C LYS A 139 1.55 12.33 -2.52
N ARG A 140 0.62 11.94 -3.41
CA ARG A 140 -0.48 12.79 -3.90
C ARG A 140 -1.60 13.00 -2.88
N HIS A 141 -1.72 12.13 -1.88
CA HIS A 141 -2.81 12.13 -0.89
C HIS A 141 -2.35 12.38 0.55
N TYR A 142 -1.04 12.30 0.83
CA TYR A 142 -0.46 12.53 2.14
C TYR A 142 0.00 13.99 2.30
N SER A 143 -0.60 14.73 3.25
CA SER A 143 -0.33 16.15 3.50
C SER A 143 0.96 16.44 4.29
N GLY A 144 1.75 15.42 4.63
CA GLY A 144 2.97 15.55 5.44
C GLY A 144 2.76 15.37 6.95
N GLN A 145 1.53 15.52 7.44
CA GLN A 145 1.20 15.35 8.86
C GLN A 145 1.32 13.87 9.29
N PRO A 146 2.11 13.54 10.34
CA PRO A 146 2.20 12.17 10.83
C PRO A 146 0.85 11.68 11.36
N PRO A 147 0.56 10.36 11.31
CA PRO A 147 -0.72 9.81 11.76
C PRO A 147 -0.95 10.14 13.24
N HIS A 148 -1.93 11.02 13.49
CA HIS A 148 -2.24 11.53 14.82
C HIS A 148 -2.66 10.37 15.74
N LYS A 149 -1.76 9.91 16.62
CA LYS A 149 -2.09 8.91 17.66
C LYS A 149 -3.27 9.46 18.46
N ARG A 150 -4.41 8.75 18.40
CA ARG A 150 -5.74 9.25 18.77
C ARG A 150 -5.92 9.33 20.29
N SER A 151 -5.20 10.26 20.90
CA SER A 151 -5.25 10.55 22.34
C SER A 151 -6.64 11.06 22.73
N THR A 152 -7.34 10.31 23.59
CA THR A 152 -8.69 10.64 24.00
C THR A 152 -8.69 11.72 25.10
N ARG A 153 -8.79 13.00 24.72
CA ARG A 153 -9.12 14.10 25.64
C ARG A 153 -10.22 14.99 25.09
N LYS A 154 -11.21 15.26 25.94
CA LYS A 154 -12.32 16.21 25.70
C LYS A 154 -11.93 17.59 26.24
N SER A 155 -12.12 18.67 25.46
CA SER A 155 -12.62 19.97 25.96
C SER A 155 -12.75 21.02 24.83
N SER A 156 -13.73 21.90 25.00
CA SER A 156 -14.04 23.14 24.24
C SER A 156 -12.88 24.18 24.24
N THR A 157 -12.86 25.34 23.54
CA THR A 157 -13.96 26.32 23.27
C THR A 157 -13.69 27.19 21.97
N PRO A 158 -13.99 28.51 21.75
CA PRO A 158 -14.52 29.02 20.44
C PRO A 158 -13.65 30.02 19.61
N THR A 159 -14.21 30.62 18.54
CA THR A 159 -13.51 31.30 17.38
C THR A 159 -13.74 32.83 17.21
N PRO A 160 -12.75 33.58 16.66
CA PRO A 160 -12.95 34.71 15.68
C PRO A 160 -11.79 34.84 14.62
N GLN A 161 -11.66 35.78 13.64
CA GLN A 161 -12.54 36.52 12.67
C GLN A 161 -11.67 37.14 11.50
N LEU A 162 -12.25 37.63 10.38
CA LEU A 162 -11.57 37.97 9.08
C LEU A 162 -11.44 39.49 8.79
N ALA A 163 -10.42 39.93 8.02
CA ALA A 163 -10.37 41.25 7.34
C ALA A 163 -9.99 41.25 5.82
N ASN A 164 -10.79 41.90 4.96
CA ASN A 164 -10.67 41.94 3.46
C ASN A 164 -10.20 43.32 2.92
N LYS A 165 -9.82 43.59 1.64
CA LYS A 165 -9.55 42.83 0.38
C LYS A 165 -8.26 43.45 -0.27
N PRO A 166 -7.97 43.63 -1.61
CA PRO A 166 -8.55 43.20 -2.90
C PRO A 166 -7.52 42.49 -3.83
N ARG A 167 -7.57 42.71 -5.17
CA ARG A 167 -6.67 42.24 -6.26
C ARG A 167 -6.91 43.04 -7.57
N PRO A 168 -5.97 43.06 -8.53
CA PRO A 168 -6.29 42.83 -9.96
C PRO A 168 -5.24 41.92 -10.67
N MET A 169 -5.37 41.48 -11.94
CA MET A 169 -6.53 41.03 -12.76
C MET A 169 -6.02 40.32 -14.05
N GLY A 170 -6.73 39.31 -14.58
CA GLY A 170 -6.61 38.84 -15.99
C GLY A 170 -6.39 37.32 -16.20
N GLY A 171 -6.96 36.74 -17.28
CA GLY A 171 -6.41 35.52 -17.90
C GLY A 171 -7.19 34.19 -17.86
N GLN A 172 -8.51 34.17 -17.67
CA GLN A 172 -9.52 33.08 -17.87
C GLN A 172 -9.22 31.60 -17.53
N GLN A 173 -8.11 30.98 -17.93
CA GLN A 173 -7.58 29.79 -17.21
C GLN A 173 -7.30 30.13 -15.74
N VAL A 174 -7.07 31.41 -15.48
CA VAL A 174 -7.00 32.07 -14.19
C VAL A 174 -8.36 32.12 -13.44
N GLU A 175 -9.52 31.79 -14.01
CA GLU A 175 -10.82 31.87 -13.27
C GLU A 175 -11.00 30.78 -12.20
N ARG A 176 -10.70 29.52 -12.50
CA ARG A 176 -10.68 28.46 -11.46
C ARG A 176 -9.61 28.75 -10.41
N SER A 177 -8.41 29.12 -10.86
CA SER A 177 -7.30 29.54 -10.01
C SER A 177 -7.65 30.73 -9.12
N THR A 178 -8.34 31.77 -9.61
CA THR A 178 -8.69 32.96 -8.82
C THR A 178 -9.83 32.72 -7.85
N ARG A 179 -10.83 31.91 -8.17
CA ARG A 179 -11.86 31.53 -7.17
C ARG A 179 -11.22 30.75 -6.02
N GLN A 180 -10.31 29.82 -6.35
CA GLN A 180 -9.57 29.01 -5.38
C GLN A 180 -8.56 29.84 -4.57
N ASP A 181 -7.80 30.73 -5.22
CA ASP A 181 -6.89 31.68 -4.58
C ASP A 181 -7.62 32.75 -3.76
N GLU A 182 -8.83 33.18 -4.15
CA GLU A 182 -9.57 34.17 -3.37
C GLU A 182 -10.14 33.52 -2.10
N LEU A 183 -10.59 32.26 -2.17
CA LEU A 183 -10.82 31.43 -0.98
C LEU A 183 -9.54 31.35 -0.13
N LEU A 184 -8.41 30.94 -0.69
CA LEU A 184 -7.12 30.82 0.04
C LEU A 184 -6.64 32.18 0.61
N ARG A 185 -6.85 33.30 -0.09
CA ARG A 185 -6.51 34.64 0.39
C ARG A 185 -7.50 35.13 1.45
N ARG A 186 -8.78 34.73 1.41
CA ARG A 186 -9.74 34.97 2.50
C ARG A 186 -9.36 34.16 3.74
N PHE A 187 -9.05 32.86 3.60
CA PHE A 187 -8.56 32.01 4.67
C PHE A 187 -7.27 32.55 5.33
N ARG A 188 -6.26 32.93 4.53
CA ARG A 188 -5.01 33.54 5.04
C ARG A 188 -5.21 34.91 5.71
N ARG A 189 -6.30 35.62 5.43
CA ARG A 189 -6.68 36.88 6.10
C ARG A 189 -7.56 36.67 7.35
N LEU A 190 -7.79 35.42 7.73
CA LEU A 190 -8.60 35.03 8.89
C LEU A 190 -7.76 34.47 10.04
N ASN A 191 -6.53 34.01 9.77
CA ASN A 191 -5.77 33.16 10.69
C ASN A 191 -6.59 31.93 11.19
N LEU A 192 -7.50 31.39 10.38
CA LEU A 192 -8.18 30.13 10.71
C LEU A 192 -7.15 28.99 10.82
N SER A 193 -7.42 28.07 11.75
CA SER A 193 -6.77 26.76 11.76
C SER A 193 -7.28 25.88 10.60
N GLU A 194 -6.52 24.84 10.28
CA GLU A 194 -6.84 23.87 9.22
C GLU A 194 -8.22 23.21 9.43
N GLU A 195 -8.56 22.89 10.69
CA GLU A 195 -9.88 22.35 11.06
C GLU A 195 -11.03 23.33 10.76
N GLN A 196 -10.84 24.62 11.02
CA GLN A 196 -11.89 25.63 10.80
C GLN A 196 -12.08 25.91 9.31
N ALA A 197 -11.01 25.81 8.51
CA ALA A 197 -11.10 25.87 7.05
C ALA A 197 -11.87 24.65 6.47
N LEU A 198 -11.65 23.45 7.04
CA LEU A 198 -12.38 22.23 6.67
C LEU A 198 -13.85 22.27 7.09
N GLN A 199 -14.16 22.72 8.32
CA GLN A 199 -15.54 22.89 8.79
C GLN A 199 -16.34 23.87 7.92
N LEU A 200 -15.73 24.98 7.49
CA LEU A 200 -16.38 25.92 6.58
C LEU A 200 -16.60 25.31 5.17
N LEU A 201 -15.68 24.46 4.71
CA LEU A 201 -15.79 23.75 3.43
C LEU A 201 -16.91 22.69 3.44
N ASP A 202 -17.09 21.99 4.57
CA ASP A 202 -18.10 20.95 4.72
C ASP A 202 -19.48 21.54 5.01
N ALA A 203 -19.57 22.67 5.73
CA ALA A 203 -20.80 23.47 5.83
C ALA A 203 -21.30 23.92 4.44
N MET A 204 -20.39 24.37 3.56
CA MET A 204 -20.72 24.69 2.15
C MET A 204 -21.08 23.47 1.28
N ARG A 205 -21.02 22.23 1.81
CA ARG A 205 -21.57 21.03 1.18
C ARG A 205 -22.89 20.57 1.81
N GLY A 206 -23.16 20.95 3.07
CA GLY A 206 -24.33 20.51 3.82
C GLY A 206 -25.65 21.06 3.28
N ASP A 207 -25.63 22.23 2.64
CA ASP A 207 -26.83 22.93 2.18
C ASP A 207 -27.48 22.34 0.90
N ASP A 208 -26.94 21.27 0.29
CA ASP A 208 -27.57 20.61 -0.88
C ASP A 208 -27.34 19.08 -0.92
N LEU A 209 -28.29 18.32 -0.35
CA LEU A 209 -28.40 16.86 -0.43
C LEU A 209 -29.89 16.46 -0.57
N PRO A 210 -30.25 15.36 -1.28
CA PRO A 210 -29.61 14.77 -2.45
C PRO A 210 -30.63 14.49 -3.59
N TYR A 211 -30.40 14.97 -4.82
CA TYR A 211 -31.39 14.89 -5.91
C TYR A 211 -31.46 13.52 -6.65
N ALA A 212 -31.48 12.43 -5.89
CA ALA A 212 -31.53 11.05 -6.41
C ALA A 212 -32.95 10.52 -6.72
N LEU A 213 -34.01 11.32 -6.51
CA LEU A 213 -35.41 10.84 -6.48
C LEU A 213 -36.37 11.49 -7.48
N THR A 214 -35.93 12.45 -8.31
CA THR A 214 -36.87 13.42 -8.92
C THR A 214 -36.73 13.68 -10.43
N ARG A 215 -36.11 12.77 -11.21
CA ARG A 215 -36.20 12.84 -12.69
C ARG A 215 -36.23 11.52 -13.47
N SER A 216 -36.92 10.51 -12.94
CA SER A 216 -37.66 9.56 -13.80
C SER A 216 -38.74 10.28 -14.65
N ALA A 217 -39.15 11.49 -14.24
CA ALA A 217 -40.30 12.24 -14.77
C ALA A 217 -40.02 13.24 -15.93
N ARG A 218 -38.93 13.11 -16.71
CA ARG A 218 -38.73 13.94 -17.94
C ARG A 218 -38.18 13.21 -19.17
N GLN A 219 -37.98 11.89 -19.15
CA GLN A 219 -37.57 11.13 -20.34
C GLN A 219 -38.75 10.75 -21.27
N ALA A 220 -39.98 11.13 -20.93
CA ALA A 220 -41.20 10.71 -21.63
C ALA A 220 -42.05 11.89 -22.18
N SER A 221 -41.58 12.53 -23.27
CA SER A 221 -42.43 13.12 -24.32
C SER A 221 -41.59 13.61 -25.52
N PRO A 222 -41.98 13.37 -26.79
CA PRO A 222 -41.15 13.63 -27.96
C PRO A 222 -41.54 14.91 -28.75
N LYS A 223 -40.58 15.45 -29.52
CA LYS A 223 -40.70 16.30 -30.73
C LYS A 223 -39.28 16.75 -31.16
N SER A 224 -38.94 17.06 -32.42
CA SER A 224 -39.48 16.74 -33.76
C SER A 224 -38.64 17.48 -34.82
N ARG A 225 -38.83 17.16 -36.12
CA ARG A 225 -38.34 17.87 -37.33
C ARG A 225 -36.91 17.49 -37.75
N GLU A 226 -36.74 16.84 -38.91
CA GLU A 226 -36.68 17.35 -40.31
C GLU A 226 -35.24 17.74 -40.69
N GLY A 227 -34.62 17.20 -41.74
CA GLY A 227 -35.06 16.11 -42.63
C GLY A 227 -34.06 15.86 -43.77
N GLU A 228 -34.28 14.78 -44.53
CA GLU A 228 -33.77 14.52 -45.90
C GLU A 228 -32.23 14.39 -46.09
N SER A 229 -31.70 13.62 -47.07
CA SER A 229 -32.32 12.80 -48.12
C SER A 229 -31.46 11.57 -48.50
N ARG A 230 -32.09 10.70 -49.31
CA ARG A 230 -31.55 9.65 -50.22
C ARG A 230 -30.13 9.92 -50.75
N TRP A 231 -29.33 8.90 -51.08
CA TRP A 231 -29.68 7.60 -51.67
C TRP A 231 -29.02 6.41 -50.98
#